data_AF-A0A1S7BGF9-F1
#
_entry.id   AF-A0A1S7BGF9-F1
#
_cell.length_a   1.000
_cell.length_b   1.000
_cell.length_c   1.000
_cell.angle_alpha   90.00
_cell.angle_beta   90.00
_cell.angle_gamma   90.00
#
_symmetry.space_group_name_H-M   'P 1'
#
loop_
_entity.id
_entity.type
_entity.pdbx_description
1 polymer ?
#
loop_
_entity_poly.entity_id
_entity_poly.type
_entity_poly.pdbx_seq_one_letter_code
_entity_poly.pdbx_strand_id
1 'polypeptide(L)'
;MSEKRATYCQVPLTEKANDKLEAFQSRLRERNIKLSKAEIINLVLSKMTISDFDKAATSLEATTKAREKVMKIYENSPMTKEDLEDILKRLT
;
A
#
# COMPACT_ATOMS: atom_id res chain seq x y z
N MET A 1 -13.57 34.26 4.91
CA MET A 1 -12.83 33.15 4.28
C MET A 1 -12.48 32.15 5.37
N SER A 2 -13.27 31.07 5.56
CA SER A 2 -12.89 30.04 6.53
C SER A 2 -11.63 29.34 6.03
N GLU A 3 -10.53 29.48 6.75
CA GLU A 3 -9.35 28.63 6.59
C GLU A 3 -9.84 27.18 6.64
N LYS A 4 -9.67 26.43 5.54
CA LYS A 4 -9.96 25.00 5.52
C LYS A 4 -9.11 24.36 6.62
N ARG A 5 -9.73 23.89 7.69
CA ARG A 5 -9.05 23.23 8.80
C ARG A 5 -8.25 22.06 8.25
N ALA A 6 -6.94 22.08 8.42
CA ALA A 6 -6.11 20.94 8.11
C ALA A 6 -6.56 19.73 8.94
N THR A 7 -6.78 18.59 8.30
CA THR A 7 -7.02 17.33 9.01
C THR A 7 -5.66 16.73 9.36
N TYR A 8 -5.35 16.66 10.64
CA TYR A 8 -4.14 16.00 11.11
C TYR A 8 -4.38 14.49 11.16
N CYS A 9 -3.59 13.74 10.41
CA CYS A 9 -3.62 12.28 10.38
C CYS A 9 -2.22 11.75 10.73
N GLN A 10 -2.13 10.92 11.77
CA GLN A 10 -0.92 10.16 12.06
C GLN A 10 -1.13 8.75 11.51
N VAL A 11 -0.29 8.36 10.55
CA VAL A 11 -0.36 7.05 9.91
C VAL A 11 0.95 6.32 10.15
N PRO A 12 0.94 5.14 10.80
CA PRO A 12 2.11 4.28 10.83
C PRO A 12 2.37 3.76 9.42
N LEU A 13 3.62 3.90 8.95
CA LEU A 13 4.03 3.39 7.65
C LEU A 13 4.65 2.01 7.83
N THR A 14 4.32 1.09 6.92
CA THR A 14 5.12 -0.12 6.75
C THR A 14 6.52 0.27 6.24
N GLU A 15 7.51 -0.59 6.47
CA GLU A 15 8.88 -0.40 5.97
C GLU A 15 8.89 -0.12 4.45
N LYS A 16 8.21 -0.98 3.67
CA LYS A 16 8.05 -0.83 2.22
C LYS A 16 7.43 0.52 1.81
N ALA A 17 6.46 1.03 2.56
CA ALA A 17 5.85 2.33 2.28
C ALA A 17 6.78 3.49 2.62
N ASN A 18 7.53 3.38 3.72
CA ASN A 18 8.54 4.36 4.11
C ASN A 18 9.69 4.44 3.09
N ASP A 19 10.20 3.29 2.64
CA ASP A 19 11.26 3.23 1.62
C ASP A 19 10.82 3.89 0.32
N LYS A 20 9.55 3.68 -0.06
CA LYS A 20 8.98 4.31 -1.25
C LYS A 20 8.89 5.83 -1.10
N LEU A 21 8.50 6.32 0.08
CA LEU A 21 8.47 7.75 0.37
C LEU A 21 9.87 8.37 0.35
N GLU A 22 10.88 7.67 0.86
CA GLU A 22 12.27 8.12 0.80
C GLU A 22 12.81 8.17 -0.63
N ALA A 23 12.43 7.19 -1.46
CA ALA A 23 12.74 7.22 -2.89
C ALA A 23 12.08 8.42 -3.60
N PHE A 24 10.83 8.75 -3.29
CA PHE A 24 10.18 9.96 -3.82
C PHE A 24 10.91 11.23 -3.37
N GLN A 25 11.29 11.31 -2.10
CA GLN A 25 12.01 12.45 -1.56
C GLN A 25 13.38 12.63 -2.23
N SER A 26 14.12 11.53 -2.46
CA SER A 26 15.39 11.57 -3.19
C SER A 26 15.23 12.08 -4.62
N ARG A 27 14.22 11.61 -5.37
CA ARG A 27 13.93 12.09 -6.73
C ARG A 27 13.55 13.58 -6.78
N LEU A 28 12.87 14.09 -5.76
CA LEU A 28 12.57 15.52 -5.66
C LEU A 28 13.83 16.33 -5.37
N ARG A 29 14.72 15.84 -4.50
CA ARG A 29 16.01 16.48 -4.22
C ARG A 29 16.90 16.59 -5.46
N GLU A 30 16.92 15.57 -6.32
CA GLU A 30 17.61 15.62 -7.63
C GLU A 30 17.11 16.78 -8.53
N ARG A 31 15.87 17.24 -8.30
CA ARG A 31 15.27 18.38 -9.00
C ARG A 31 15.33 19.69 -8.20
N ASN A 32 16.14 19.74 -7.13
CA ASN A 32 16.22 20.85 -6.17
C ASN A 32 14.90 21.18 -5.45
N ILE A 33 13.97 20.23 -5.36
CA ILE A 33 12.69 20.39 -4.65
C ILE A 33 12.80 19.69 -3.29
N LYS A 34 12.59 20.43 -2.20
CA LYS A 34 12.62 19.90 -0.83
C LYS A 34 11.21 19.86 -0.27
N LEU A 35 10.68 18.66 -0.07
CA LEU A 35 9.41 18.43 0.61
C LEU A 35 9.63 17.46 1.80
N SER A 36 8.85 17.65 2.85
CA SER A 36 8.70 16.72 3.96
C SER A 36 7.89 15.48 3.54
N LYS A 37 7.98 14.39 4.32
CA LYS A 37 7.19 13.17 4.07
C LYS A 37 5.69 13.48 4.03
N ALA A 38 5.19 14.36 4.89
CA ALA A 38 3.79 14.78 4.92
C ALA A 38 3.37 15.54 3.64
N GLU A 39 4.21 16.45 3.15
CA GLU A 39 3.93 17.18 1.91
C GLU A 39 3.92 16.25 0.69
N ILE A 40 4.81 15.25 0.66
CA ILE A 40 4.84 14.24 -0.41
C ILE A 40 3.56 13.39 -0.38
N ILE A 41 3.11 12.95 0.80
CA ILE A 41 1.86 12.19 0.95
C ILE A 41 0.68 13.02 0.45
N ASN A 42 0.58 14.29 0.86
CA ASN A 42 -0.47 15.19 0.40
C ASN A 42 -0.42 15.41 -1.12
N LEU A 43 0.78 15.58 -1.69
CA LEU A 43 0.96 15.71 -3.14
C LEU A 43 0.45 14.46 -3.87
N VAL A 44 0.83 13.26 -3.41
CA VAL A 44 0.39 12.00 -4.03
C VAL A 44 -1.13 11.87 -3.92
N LEU A 45 -1.71 12.03 -2.73
CA LEU A 45 -3.16 11.88 -2.52
C LEU A 45 -3.97 12.92 -3.31
N SER A 46 -3.48 14.15 -3.44
CA SER A 46 -4.17 15.20 -4.20
C SER A 46 -4.10 15.03 -5.72
N LYS A 47 -3.16 14.22 -6.22
CA LYS A 47 -2.94 13.98 -7.65
C LYS A 47 -3.35 12.58 -8.11
N MET A 48 -3.54 11.65 -7.18
CA MET A 48 -4.03 10.31 -7.45
C MET A 48 -5.43 10.38 -8.03
N THR A 49 -5.64 9.77 -9.20
CA THR A 49 -6.97 9.68 -9.78
C THR A 49 -7.75 8.53 -9.15
N ILE A 50 -9.08 8.56 -9.27
CA ILE A 50 -9.92 7.42 -8.88
C ILE A 50 -9.54 6.17 -9.67
N SER A 51 -9.18 6.30 -10.96
CA SER A 51 -8.72 5.16 -11.76
C SER A 51 -7.43 4.54 -11.24
N ASP A 52 -6.48 5.34 -10.74
CA ASP A 52 -5.27 4.83 -10.10
C ASP A 52 -5.59 4.08 -8.81
N PHE A 53 -6.56 4.59 -8.04
CA PHE A 53 -7.06 3.93 -6.85
C PHE A 53 -7.76 2.61 -7.17
N ASP A 54 -8.64 2.58 -8.17
CA ASP A 54 -9.37 1.38 -8.56
C ASP A 54 -8.43 0.26 -9.02
N LYS A 55 -7.34 0.59 -9.71
CA LYS A 55 -6.29 -0.38 -10.06
C LYS A 55 -5.64 -0.99 -8.82
N ALA A 56 -5.29 -0.15 -7.84
CA ALA A 56 -4.72 -0.62 -6.58
C ALA A 56 -5.72 -1.46 -5.78
N ALA A 57 -6.99 -1.05 -5.73
CA ALA A 57 -8.08 -1.77 -5.06
C ALA A 57 -8.35 -3.13 -5.74
N THR A 58 -8.36 -3.19 -7.06
CA THR A 58 -8.54 -4.45 -7.82
C THR A 58 -7.40 -5.43 -7.54
N SER A 59 -6.16 -4.94 -7.47
CA SER A 59 -5.02 -5.78 -7.09
C SER A 59 -5.16 -6.32 -5.66
N LEU A 60 -5.62 -5.49 -4.72
CA LEU A 60 -5.86 -5.91 -3.34
C LEU A 60 -7.00 -6.94 -3.24
N GLU A 61 -8.07 -6.75 -4.01
CA GLU A 61 -9.19 -7.69 -4.10
C GLU A 61 -8.73 -9.04 -4.65
N ALA A 62 -7.92 -9.04 -5.72
CA ALA A 62 -7.35 -10.25 -6.30
C ALA A 62 -6.49 -11.02 -5.29
N THR A 63 -5.63 -10.34 -4.53
CA THR A 63 -4.84 -10.95 -3.46
C THR A 63 -5.73 -11.53 -2.36
N THR A 64 -6.77 -10.80 -1.94
CA THR A 64 -7.72 -11.28 -0.92
C THR A 64 -8.45 -12.53 -1.39
N LYS A 65 -8.98 -12.52 -2.61
CA LYS A 65 -9.66 -13.68 -3.22
C LYS A 65 -8.72 -14.87 -3.39
N ALA A 66 -7.46 -14.66 -3.76
CA ALA A 66 -6.47 -15.72 -3.85
C ALA A 66 -6.22 -16.36 -2.47
N ARG A 67 -6.08 -15.54 -1.43
CA ARG A 67 -5.92 -15.99 -0.05
C ARG A 67 -7.13 -16.79 0.43
N GLU A 68 -8.35 -16.33 0.18
CA GLU A 68 -9.57 -17.05 0.51
C GLU A 68 -9.65 -18.42 -0.18
N LYS A 69 -9.28 -18.49 -1.47
CA LYS A 69 -9.24 -19.76 -2.20
C LYS A 69 -8.21 -20.72 -1.60
N VAL A 70 -7.03 -20.25 -1.25
CA VAL A 70 -5.99 -21.07 -0.62
C VAL A 70 -6.46 -21.61 0.74
N MET A 71 -7.12 -20.79 1.57
CA MET A 71 -7.69 -21.24 2.84
C MET A 71 -8.76 -22.32 2.64
N LYS A 72 -9.67 -22.15 1.66
CA LYS A 72 -10.68 -23.18 1.32
C LYS A 72 -10.05 -24.48 0.83
N ILE A 73 -8.94 -24.42 0.08
CA ILE A 73 -8.22 -25.62 -0.37
C ILE A 73 -7.59 -26.32 0.83
N TYR A 74 -6.94 -25.58 1.72
CA TYR A 74 -6.35 -26.12 2.95
C TYR A 74 -7.40 -26.86 3.80
N GLU A 75 -8.57 -26.26 4.02
CA GLU A 75 -9.66 -26.87 4.80
C GLU A 75 -10.17 -28.20 4.21
N ASN A 76 -10.00 -28.40 2.90
CA ASN A 76 -10.54 -29.55 2.17
C ASN A 76 -9.45 -30.50 1.62
N SER A 77 -8.19 -30.33 2.03
CA SER A 77 -7.06 -31.12 1.51
C SER A 77 -6.14 -31.59 2.64
N PRO A 78 -5.32 -32.63 2.42
CA PRO A 78 -4.31 -33.09 3.40
C PRO A 78 -3.08 -32.16 3.46
N MET A 79 -3.20 -30.90 3.04
CA MET A 79 -2.11 -29.93 3.03
C MET A 79 -1.67 -29.61 4.47
N THR A 80 -0.36 -29.51 4.70
CA THR A 80 0.16 -29.19 6.03
C THR A 80 0.09 -27.69 6.30
N LYS A 81 0.24 -27.29 7.57
CA LYS A 81 0.32 -25.87 7.96
C LYS A 81 1.56 -25.18 7.37
N GLU A 82 2.67 -25.90 7.25
CA GLU A 82 3.91 -25.35 6.67
C GLU A 82 3.72 -25.04 5.17
N ASP A 83 3.08 -25.95 4.43
CA ASP A 83 2.72 -25.72 3.02
C ASP A 83 1.80 -24.50 2.85
N LEU A 84 0.81 -24.35 3.75
CA LEU A 84 -0.09 -23.20 3.76
C LEU A 84 0.68 -21.89 3.97
N GLU A 85 1.54 -21.84 4.97
CA GLU A 85 2.33 -20.64 5.29
C GLU A 85 3.23 -20.22 4.13
N ASP A 86 3.86 -21.19 3.46
CA ASP A 86 4.72 -20.93 2.31
C ASP A 86 3.95 -20.44 1.08
N ILE A 87 2.75 -20.96 0.83
CA ILE A 87 1.88 -20.45 -0.24
C ILE A 87 1.41 -19.03 0.07
N LEU A 88 1.01 -18.76 1.32
CA LEU A 88 0.51 -17.44 1.72
C LEU A 88 1.60 -16.35 1.64
N LYS A 89 2.86 -16.67 2.00
CA LYS A 89 4.00 -15.75 1.85
C LYS A 89 4.26 -15.31 0.41
N ARG A 90 3.88 -16.14 -0.58
CA ARG A 90 4.06 -15.83 -2.01
C ARG A 90 2.95 -14.95 -2.59
N LEU A 91 1.87 -14.71 -1.82
CA LEU A 91 0.75 -13.86 -2.23
C LEU A 91 0.89 -12.39 -1.75
N THR A 92 1.96 -12.07 -1.01
CA THR A 92 2.27 -10.75 -0.43
C THR A 92 3.53 -10.15 -1.02
#